data_AF-A0AAJ4WB44-F1
#
_entry.id   AF-A0AAJ4WB44-F1
#
_cell.length_a   1.000
_cell.length_b   1.000
_cell.length_c   1.000
_cell.angle_alpha   90.00
_cell.angle_beta   90.00
_cell.angle_gamma   90.00
#
_symmetry.space_group_name_H-M   'P 1'
#
loop_
_entity.id
_entity.type
_entity.pdbx_description
1 polymer ?
#
loop_
_entity_poly.entity_id
_entity_poly.type
_entity_poly.pdbx_seq_one_letter_code
_entity_poly.pdbx_strand_id
1 'polypeptide(L)'
;MDWKGAKIDRLEKILKGELAVTDTDKRFYTHEIRELERYRNLGIKDGERPKNPSEVWNNTHTATLEDYKINEKMHSLYTPEAEEAYRKAEEGK
;
A
#
# COMPACT_ATOMS: atom_id res chain seq x y z
N MET A 1 1.67 16.92 4.67
CA MET A 1 1.28 15.50 4.81
C MET A 1 2.01 14.74 3.73
N ASP A 2 2.74 13.68 4.07
CA ASP A 2 3.41 12.85 3.06
C ASP A 2 2.40 11.87 2.43
N TRP A 3 2.83 11.18 1.38
CA TRP A 3 2.00 10.23 0.65
C TRP A 3 1.53 9.05 1.52
N LYS A 4 2.30 8.65 2.55
CA LYS A 4 1.89 7.61 3.50
C LYS A 4 0.74 8.10 4.39
N GLY A 5 0.87 9.31 4.93
CA GLY A 5 -0.17 9.95 5.72
C GLY A 5 -1.47 10.08 4.94
N ALA A 6 -1.40 10.50 3.67
CA ALA A 6 -2.59 10.64 2.81
C ALA A 6 -3.41 9.35 2.69
N LYS A 7 -2.73 8.18 2.59
CA LYS A 7 -3.40 6.87 2.53
C LYS A 7 -4.07 6.51 3.86
N ILE A 8 -3.41 6.78 4.99
CA ILE A 8 -3.95 6.51 6.33
C ILE A 8 -5.17 7.40 6.63
N ASP A 9 -5.08 8.71 6.39
CA ASP A 9 -6.20 9.64 6.59
C ASP A 9 -7.44 9.26 5.77
N ARG A 10 -7.22 8.79 4.54
CA ARG A 10 -8.31 8.27 3.70
C ARG A 10 -8.99 7.05 4.33
N LEU A 11 -8.22 6.08 4.83
CA LEU A 11 -8.78 4.91 5.52
C LEU A 11 -9.52 5.31 6.81
N GLU A 12 -9.00 6.28 7.57
CA GLU A 12 -9.66 6.81 8.76
C GLU A 12 -11.01 7.47 8.44
N LYS A 13 -11.07 8.27 7.37
CA LYS A 13 -12.32 8.88 6.88
C LYS A 13 -13.35 7.84 6.45
N ILE A 14 -12.90 6.75 5.81
CA ILE A 14 -13.77 5.62 5.46
C ILE A 14 -14.32 4.95 6.72
N LEU A 15 -13.47 4.71 7.73
CA LEU A 15 -13.87 4.10 9.00
C LEU A 15 -14.88 4.97 9.77
N LYS A 16 -14.76 6.30 9.69
CA LYS A 16 -15.70 7.25 10.31
C LYS A 16 -17.00 7.42 9.53
N GLY A 17 -17.11 6.82 8.33
CA GLY A 17 -18.26 7.02 7.43
C GLY A 17 -18.29 8.38 6.73
N GLU A 18 -17.20 9.15 6.81
CA GLU A 18 -17.04 10.45 6.15
C GLU A 18 -16.76 10.29 4.65
N LEU A 19 -16.26 9.12 4.24
CA LEU A 19 -15.96 8.79 2.85
C LEU A 19 -16.51 7.39 2.49
N ALA A 20 -17.17 7.29 1.34
CA ALA A 20 -17.60 6.00 0.82
C ALA A 20 -16.37 5.17 0.38
N VAL A 21 -16.35 3.90 0.77
CA VAL A 21 -15.30 2.97 0.34
C VAL A 21 -15.37 2.74 -1.17
N THR A 22 -14.25 2.88 -1.86
CA THR A 22 -14.12 2.55 -3.28
C THR A 22 -13.48 1.18 -3.49
N ASP A 23 -13.54 0.69 -4.72
CA ASP A 23 -12.87 -0.55 -5.13
C ASP A 23 -11.33 -0.46 -5.01
N THR A 24 -10.75 0.73 -5.26
CA THR A 24 -9.33 0.99 -5.03
C THR A 24 -8.96 0.91 -3.56
N ASP A 25 -9.81 1.44 -2.66
CA ASP A 25 -9.57 1.35 -1.21
C ASP A 25 -9.54 -0.09 -0.72
N LYS A 26 -10.44 -0.93 -1.24
CA LYS A 26 -10.49 -2.36 -0.91
C LYS A 26 -9.25 -3.09 -1.40
N ARG A 27 -8.84 -2.87 -2.65
CA ARG A 27 -7.60 -3.46 -3.20
C ARG A 27 -6.39 -3.04 -2.39
N PHE A 28 -6.25 -1.74 -2.15
CA PHE A 28 -5.15 -1.16 -1.40
C PHE A 28 -5.01 -1.81 -0.02
N TYR A 29 -6.07 -1.74 0.79
CA TYR A 29 -6.06 -2.25 2.15
C TYR A 29 -5.80 -3.76 2.20
N THR A 30 -6.46 -4.52 1.32
CA THR A 30 -6.32 -5.98 1.26
C THR A 30 -4.92 -6.39 0.84
N HIS A 31 -4.31 -5.68 -0.11
CA HIS A 31 -2.94 -5.90 -0.55
C HIS A 31 -1.93 -5.56 0.57
N GLU A 32 -1.98 -4.36 1.14
CA GLU A 32 -0.96 -3.89 2.11
C GLU A 32 -0.95 -4.72 3.40
N ILE A 33 -2.12 -5.15 3.89
CA ILE A 33 -2.20 -6.02 5.08
C ILE A 33 -1.60 -7.38 4.77
N ARG A 34 -1.91 -7.97 3.62
CA ARG A 34 -1.40 -9.29 3.24
C ARG A 34 0.10 -9.26 2.96
N GLU A 35 0.61 -8.19 2.38
CA GLU A 35 2.04 -7.99 2.19
C GLU A 35 2.75 -7.88 3.56
N LEU A 36 2.21 -7.07 4.48
CA LEU A 36 2.75 -6.93 5.83
C LEU A 36 2.79 -8.26 6.60
N GLU A 37 1.74 -9.08 6.49
CA GLU A 37 1.74 -10.44 7.06
C GLU A 37 2.89 -11.28 6.51
N ARG A 38 3.20 -11.18 5.21
CA ARG A 38 4.32 -11.90 4.61
C ARG A 38 5.66 -11.40 5.14
N TYR A 39 5.84 -10.09 5.29
CA TYR A 39 7.01 -9.52 5.96
C TYR A 39 7.20 -10.10 7.37
N ARG A 40 6.12 -10.15 8.16
CA ARG A 40 6.14 -10.71 9.52
C ARG A 40 6.45 -12.21 9.53
N ASN A 41 5.92 -12.97 8.57
CA ASN A 41 6.22 -14.40 8.42
C ASN A 41 7.68 -14.67 8.04
N LEU A 42 8.36 -13.71 7.41
CA LEU A 42 9.80 -13.75 7.16
C LEU A 42 10.64 -13.34 8.39
N GLY A 43 9.99 -13.01 9.52
CA GLY A 43 10.65 -12.57 10.75
C GLY A 43 11.11 -11.12 10.72
N ILE A 44 10.66 -10.32 9.75
CA ILE A 44 10.99 -8.90 9.64
C ILE A 44 10.07 -8.12 10.59
N LYS A 45 10.66 -7.46 11.59
CA LYS A 45 9.88 -6.70 12.57
C LYS A 45 9.53 -5.31 12.04
N ASP A 46 8.50 -4.73 12.65
CA ASP A 46 8.10 -3.35 12.37
C ASP A 46 9.29 -2.39 12.61
N GLY A 47 9.60 -1.56 11.61
CA GLY A 47 10.74 -0.63 11.65
C GLY A 47 12.09 -1.23 11.25
N GLU A 48 12.19 -2.54 11.02
CA GLU A 48 13.42 -3.18 10.53
C GLU A 48 13.46 -3.22 9.00
N ARG A 49 14.65 -3.01 8.44
CA ARG A 49 14.89 -3.19 7.00
C ARG A 49 15.63 -4.52 6.78
N PRO A 50 15.12 -5.42 5.93
CA PRO A 50 15.83 -6.66 5.61
C PRO A 50 17.14 -6.37 4.86
N LYS A 51 18.08 -7.34 4.89
CA LYS A 51 19.40 -7.21 4.24
C LYS A 51 19.29 -7.02 2.72
N ASN A 52 18.29 -7.63 2.11
CA ASN A 52 17.98 -7.62 0.68
C ASN A 52 16.61 -6.97 0.42
N PRO A 53 16.46 -5.65 0.63
CA PRO A 53 15.16 -4.98 0.67
C PRO A 53 14.37 -5.10 -0.63
N SER A 54 15.02 -4.98 -1.78
CA SER A 54 14.35 -5.07 -3.08
C SER A 54 13.84 -6.48 -3.37
N GLU A 55 14.60 -7.51 -2.99
CA GLU A 55 14.21 -8.90 -3.23
C GLU A 55 13.06 -9.32 -2.32
N VAL A 56 13.16 -9.00 -1.02
CA VAL A 56 12.08 -9.25 -0.08
C VAL A 56 10.80 -8.56 -0.54
N TRP A 57 10.88 -7.26 -0.88
CA TRP A 57 9.73 -6.52 -1.36
C TRP A 57 9.15 -7.13 -2.63
N ASN A 58 9.96 -7.41 -3.66
CA ASN A 58 9.47 -8.01 -4.90
C ASN A 58 8.73 -9.33 -4.66
N ASN A 59 9.29 -10.19 -3.79
CA ASN A 59 8.71 -11.49 -3.48
C ASN A 59 7.39 -11.36 -2.70
N THR A 60 7.33 -10.49 -1.69
CA THR A 60 6.12 -10.27 -0.89
C THR A 60 5.03 -9.57 -1.68
N HIS A 61 5.40 -8.56 -2.47
CA HIS A 61 4.51 -7.76 -3.31
C HIS A 61 3.85 -8.63 -4.37
N THR A 62 4.66 -9.33 -5.17
CA THR A 62 4.19 -10.18 -6.27
C THR A 62 3.31 -11.32 -5.77
N ALA A 63 3.73 -12.01 -4.70
CA ALA A 63 2.93 -13.09 -4.13
C ALA A 63 1.58 -12.59 -3.57
N THR A 64 1.51 -11.34 -3.12
CA THR A 64 0.25 -10.74 -2.66
C THR A 64 -0.67 -10.35 -3.81
N LEU A 65 -0.12 -9.83 -4.91
CA LEU A 65 -0.89 -9.59 -6.13
C LEU A 65 -1.50 -10.89 -6.67
N GLU A 66 -0.75 -11.98 -6.65
CA GLU A 66 -1.19 -13.30 -7.09
C GLU A 66 -2.31 -13.89 -6.21
N ASP A 67 -2.21 -13.77 -4.88
CA ASP A 67 -3.25 -14.23 -3.93
C ASP A 67 -4.64 -13.68 -4.30
N TYR A 68 -4.71 -12.40 -4.68
CA TYR A 68 -5.96 -11.70 -4.96
C TYR A 68 -6.24 -11.49 -6.46
N LYS A 69 -5.40 -12.05 -7.34
CA LYS A 69 -5.48 -11.87 -8.80
C LYS A 69 -5.54 -10.39 -9.21
N ILE A 70 -4.80 -9.54 -8.52
CA ILE A 70 -4.74 -8.10 -8.80
C ILE A 70 -3.74 -7.86 -9.92
N ASN A 71 -4.19 -7.19 -10.98
CA ASN A 71 -3.31 -6.64 -12.01
C ASN A 71 -3.13 -5.14 -11.76
N GLU A 72 -2.06 -4.77 -11.05
CA GLU A 72 -1.79 -3.38 -10.67
C GLU A 72 -1.52 -2.45 -11.87
N LYS A 73 -1.16 -3.01 -13.04
CA LYS A 73 -0.99 -2.24 -14.27
C LYS A 73 -2.32 -1.82 -14.90
N MET A 74 -3.38 -2.60 -14.68
CA MET A 74 -4.73 -2.28 -15.17
C MET A 74 -5.58 -1.60 -14.09
N HIS A 75 -5.33 -1.94 -12.82
CA HIS A 75 -6.09 -1.47 -11.67
C HIS A 75 -5.13 -0.96 -10.60
N SER A 76 -4.90 0.35 -10.58
CA SER A 76 -4.02 0.98 -9.59
C SER A 76 -4.42 0.57 -8.16
N LEU A 77 -3.41 0.34 -7.33
CA LEU A 77 -3.54 0.20 -5.89
C LEU A 77 -3.71 1.56 -5.21
N TYR A 78 -3.46 2.66 -5.91
CA TYR A 78 -3.48 4.00 -5.35
C TYR A 78 -4.63 4.81 -5.92
N THR A 79 -5.21 5.67 -5.08
CA THR A 79 -6.19 6.64 -5.55
C THR A 79 -5.47 7.82 -6.21
N PRO A 80 -6.14 8.57 -7.11
CA PRO A 80 -5.54 9.73 -7.74
C PRO A 80 -4.97 10.75 -6.74
N GLU A 81 -5.63 10.91 -5.57
CA GLU A 81 -5.15 11.81 -4.52
C GLU A 81 -3.84 11.33 -3.88
N ALA A 82 -3.70 10.01 -3.69
CA ALA A 82 -2.46 9.42 -3.16
C ALA A 82 -1.31 9.53 -4.18
N GLU A 83 -1.60 9.33 -5.47
CA GLU A 83 -0.65 9.53 -6.56
C GLU A 83 -0.22 11.00 -6.68
N GLU A 84 -1.16 11.93 -6.54
CA GLU A 84 -0.85 13.36 -6.52
C GLU A 84 0.01 13.75 -5.31
N ALA A 85 -0.30 13.22 -4.12
CA ALA A 85 0.49 13.44 -2.92
C ALA A 85 1.92 12.89 -3.07
N TYR A 86 2.08 11.72 -3.71
CA TYR A 86 3.38 11.15 -4.03
C TYR A 86 4.18 12.05 -4.98
N ARG A 87 3.57 12.46 -6.11
CA ARG A 87 4.22 13.34 -7.09
C ARG A 87 4.68 14.66 -6.46
N LYS A 88 3.84 15.31 -5.66
CA LYS A 88 4.19 16.54 -4.94
C LYS A 88 5.37 16.34 -3.96
N ALA A 89 5.47 15.16 -3.34
CA ALA A 89 6.57 14.82 -2.44
C ALA A 89 7.89 14.53 -3.19
N GLU A 90 7.82 14.04 -4.42
CA GLU A 90 8.98 13.81 -5.29
C GLU A 90 9.47 15.10 -5.96
N GLU A 91 8.57 15.97 -6.42
CA GLU A 91 8.90 17.28 -7.04
C GLU A 91 9.54 18.27 -6.06
N GLY A 92 9.38 18.06 -4.75
CA GLY A 92 9.98 18.87 -3.70
C GLY A 92 11.34 18.37 -3.20
N LYS A 93 11.93 17.35 -3.83
CA LYS A 93 13.28 16.84 -3.55
C LYS A 93 14.32 17.43 -4.50
#